data_AF-A0A6B3IGP8-F1
#
_entry.id   AF-A0A6B3IGP8-F1
#
_cell.length_a   1.000
_cell.length_b   1.000
_cell.length_c   1.000
_cell.angle_alpha   90.00
_cell.angle_beta   90.00
_cell.angle_gamma   90.00
#
_symmetry.space_group_name_H-M   'P 1'
#
loop_
_entity.id
_entity.type
_entity.pdbx_description
1 polymer ?
#
loop_
_entity_poly.entity_id
_entity_poly.type
_entity_poly.pdbx_seq_one_letter_code
_entity_poly.pdbx_strand_id
1 'polypeptide(L)' 'KVAAFCSSEPDAGSDVAAMRTRAVYDEAKDEWVLDGTKTWATNGGIANVHVVVAVVDAGLGSKGHASFIVPP' A
#
# COMPACT_ATOMS: atom_id res chain seq x y z
N LYS A 1 -8.38 -20.06 2.05
CA LYS A 1 -7.90 -18.75 2.54
C LYS A 1 -7.56 -17.90 1.32
N VAL A 2 -7.90 -16.60 1.31
CA VAL A 2 -7.70 -15.70 0.17
C VAL A 2 -6.92 -14.45 0.58
N ALA A 3 -6.28 -13.82 -0.38
CA ALA A 3 -5.53 -12.57 -0.20
C ALA A 3 -6.14 -11.45 -1.08
N ALA A 4 -5.82 -10.20 -0.74
CA ALA A 4 -6.19 -9.02 -1.51
C ALA A 4 -4.94 -8.26 -1.97
N PHE A 5 -4.92 -7.84 -3.23
CA PHE A 5 -3.91 -6.93 -3.76
C PHE A 5 -4.45 -5.50 -3.76
N CYS A 6 -3.76 -4.61 -3.06
CA CYS A 6 -4.24 -3.27 -2.74
C CYS A 6 -3.30 -2.21 -3.32
N SER A 7 -3.47 -1.93 -4.62
CA SER A 7 -2.69 -0.89 -5.33
C SER A 7 -3.51 0.39 -5.54
N SER A 8 -4.72 0.26 -6.07
CA SER A 8 -5.59 1.39 -6.44
C SER A 8 -6.09 2.19 -5.25
N GLU A 9 -6.19 3.50 -5.46
CA GLU A 9 -6.69 4.50 -4.52
C GLU A 9 -7.87 5.25 -5.14
N PRO A 10 -8.69 5.96 -4.33
CA PRO A 10 -9.84 6.70 -4.85
C PRO A 10 -9.46 7.69 -5.97
N ASP A 11 -8.28 8.29 -5.84
CA ASP A 11 -7.76 9.30 -6.77
C ASP A 11 -6.71 8.76 -7.75
N ALA A 12 -6.30 7.48 -7.64
CA ALA A 12 -5.22 6.90 -8.44
C ALA A 12 -5.48 5.42 -8.79
N GLY A 13 -5.94 5.18 -10.02
CA GLY A 13 -6.17 3.84 -10.59
C GLY A 13 -5.13 3.47 -11.65
N SER A 14 -5.30 3.99 -12.86
CA SER A 14 -4.35 3.76 -13.98
C SER A 14 -3.04 4.53 -13.81
N ASP A 15 -3.10 5.73 -13.22
CA ASP A 15 -1.92 6.49 -12.85
C ASP A 15 -1.40 6.03 -11.48
N VAL A 16 -0.77 4.86 -11.46
CA VAL A 16 -0.23 4.27 -10.23
C VAL A 16 0.88 5.13 -9.64
N ALA A 17 1.58 5.94 -10.45
CA ALA A 17 2.64 6.84 -9.98
C ALA A 17 2.10 7.98 -9.10
N ALA A 18 0.82 8.35 -9.25
CA ALA A 18 0.16 9.39 -8.45
C ALA A 18 -0.34 8.92 -7.07
N MET A 19 -0.04 7.67 -6.69
CA MET A 19 -0.38 7.07 -5.40
C MET A 19 0.05 7.93 -4.20
N ARG A 20 -0.84 8.03 -3.21
CA ARG A 20 -0.66 8.86 -2.02
C ARG A 20 -0.45 8.07 -0.73
N THR A 21 -0.86 6.80 -0.64
CA THR A 21 -0.55 5.95 0.52
C THR A 21 0.96 5.99 0.78
N ARG A 22 1.35 6.35 2.00
CA ARG A 22 2.74 6.43 2.43
C ARG A 22 3.10 5.24 3.31
N ALA A 23 4.34 4.82 3.21
CA ALA A 23 4.97 3.92 4.16
C ALA A 23 6.23 4.59 4.70
N VAL A 24 6.26 4.85 6.00
CA VAL A 24 7.39 5.48 6.69
C VAL A 24 7.96 4.48 7.68
N TYR A 25 9.27 4.27 7.65
CA TYR A 25 9.93 3.41 8.63
C TYR A 25 10.13 4.16 9.95
N ASP A 26 9.64 3.58 11.04
CA ASP A 26 9.83 4.04 12.41
C ASP A 26 10.99 3.24 13.04
N GLU A 27 12.20 3.81 12.98
CA GLU A 27 13.42 3.18 13.51
C GLU A 27 13.32 2.89 15.02
N ALA A 28 12.56 3.69 15.78
CA ALA A 28 12.44 3.50 17.22
C ALA A 28 11.60 2.26 17.58
N LYS A 29 10.72 1.83 16.66
CA LYS A 29 9.89 0.63 16.82
C LYS A 29 10.33 -0.55 15.96
N ASP A 30 11.27 -0.33 15.04
CA ASP A 30 11.66 -1.30 14.01
C ASP A 30 10.45 -1.75 13.17
N GLU A 31 9.59 -0.80 12.79
CA GLU A 31 8.31 -1.04 12.12
C GLU A 31 8.07 -0.10 10.94
N TRP A 32 7.26 -0.53 9.98
CA TRP A 32 6.76 0.34 8.92
C TRP A 32 5.35 0.83 9.26
N VAL A 33 5.16 2.14 9.22
CA VAL A 33 3.85 2.79 9.42
C VAL A 33 3.26 3.10 8.05
N LEU A 34 2.13 2.48 7.74
CA LEU A 34 1.39 2.69 6.50
C LEU A 34 0.20 3.62 6.77
N ASP A 35 0.04 4.66 5.96
CA ASP A 35 -1.08 5.61 6.06
C ASP A 35 -1.65 5.96 4.67
N GLY A 36 -2.97 5.89 4.54
CA GLY A 36 -3.69 6.19 3.31
C GLY A 36 -4.94 5.32 3.11
N THR A 37 -5.53 5.39 1.92
CA THR A 37 -6.78 4.68 1.60
C THR A 37 -6.66 3.93 0.29
N LYS A 38 -6.84 2.60 0.35
CA LYS A 38 -6.97 1.73 -0.82
C LYS A 38 -8.44 1.48 -1.13
N THR A 39 -8.74 1.25 -2.41
CA THR A 39 -10.11 0.96 -2.87
C THR A 39 -10.08 -0.02 -4.04
N TRP A 40 -11.24 -0.60 -4.33
CA TRP A 40 -11.44 -1.57 -5.42
C TRP A 40 -10.58 -2.83 -5.30
N ALA A 41 -10.08 -3.14 -4.10
CA ALA A 41 -9.31 -4.35 -3.83
C ALA A 41 -10.26 -5.57 -3.82
N THR A 42 -10.20 -6.40 -4.86
CA THR A 42 -10.91 -7.69 -4.90
C THR A 42 -10.55 -8.48 -3.65
N ASN A 43 -11.58 -9.06 -3.01
CA ASN A 43 -11.50 -9.77 -1.73
C ASN A 43 -11.08 -8.92 -0.51
N GLY A 44 -10.97 -7.59 -0.63
CA GLY A 44 -10.45 -6.73 0.45
C GLY A 44 -11.15 -6.90 1.81
N GLY A 45 -12.46 -7.16 1.82
CA GLY A 45 -13.23 -7.39 3.05
C GLY A 45 -13.20 -8.82 3.60
N ILE A 46 -12.64 -9.79 2.89
CA ILE A 46 -12.60 -11.21 3.29
C ILE A 46 -11.18 -11.81 3.30
N ALA A 47 -10.16 -11.01 2.96
CA ALA A 47 -8.78 -11.46 2.87
C ALA A 47 -8.16 -11.65 4.25
N ASN A 48 -7.33 -12.68 4.38
CA ASN A 48 -6.50 -12.90 5.57
C ASN A 48 -5.12 -12.25 5.46
N VAL A 49 -4.78 -11.73 4.28
CA VAL A 49 -3.52 -11.05 4.00
C VAL A 49 -3.78 -10.01 2.92
N HIS A 50 -3.29 -8.80 3.13
CA HIS A 50 -3.35 -7.70 2.17
C HIS A 50 -1.92 -7.40 1.70
N VAL A 51 -1.70 -7.44 0.39
CA VAL A 51 -0.48 -6.90 -0.20
C VAL A 51 -0.76 -5.44 -0.54
N VAL A 52 -0.22 -4.52 0.26
CA VAL A 52 -0.45 -3.08 0.12
C VAL A 52 0.74 -2.44 -0.58
N VAL A 53 0.49 -1.75 -1.68
CA VAL A 53 1.51 -0.92 -2.35
C VAL A 53 1.47 0.47 -1.74
N ALA A 54 2.63 0.99 -1.33
CA ALA A 54 2.75 2.31 -0.72
C ALA A 54 4.04 3.00 -1.18
N VAL A 55 4.06 4.32 -1.10
CA VAL A 55 5.22 5.15 -1.44
C VAL A 55 6.15 5.25 -0.24
N VAL A 56 7.39 4.77 -0.42
CA VAL A 56 8.49 4.90 0.55
C VAL A 56 9.41 6.07 0.21
N ASP A 57 9.48 6.48 -1.06
CA ASP A 57 10.23 7.65 -1.51
C ASP A 57 9.53 8.36 -2.68
N ALA A 58 8.95 9.53 -2.43
CA ALA A 58 8.24 10.29 -3.47
C ALA A 58 9.18 10.88 -4.53
N GLY A 59 10.47 11.10 -4.22
CA GLY A 59 11.46 11.68 -5.14
C GLY A 59 11.84 10.74 -6.28
N LEU A 60 11.59 9.44 -6.12
CA LEU A 60 11.89 8.41 -7.12
C LEU A 60 10.71 8.11 -8.06
N GLY A 61 9.57 8.80 -7.89
CA GLY A 61 8.34 8.50 -8.61
C GLY A 61 7.91 7.05 -8.40
N SER A 62 7.49 6.36 -9.47
CA SER A 62 7.04 4.96 -9.39
C SER A 62 8.10 3.97 -8.88
N LYS A 63 9.39 4.32 -8.92
CA LYS A 63 10.47 3.48 -8.37
C LYS A 63 10.57 3.55 -6.85
N GLY A 64 9.98 4.57 -6.22
CA GLY A 64 9.93 4.70 -4.77
C GLY A 64 8.72 4.05 -4.13
N HIS A 65 8.10 3.08 -4.82
CA HIS A 65 7.00 2.29 -4.27
C HIS A 65 7.51 0.96 -3.75
N ALA A 66 6.94 0.49 -2.64
CA ALA A 66 7.20 -0.83 -2.08
C ALA A 66 5.89 -1.56 -1.81
N SER A 67 5.96 -2.89 -1.71
CA SER A 67 4.83 -3.74 -1.36
C SER A 67 5.02 -4.31 0.04
N PHE A 68 3.97 -4.24 0.85
CA PHE A 68 3.96 -4.68 2.23
C PHE A 68 2.95 -5.81 2.40
N ILE A 69 3.33 -6.84 3.16
CA ILE A 69 2.41 -7.91 3.57
C ILE A 69 1.80 -7.47 4.90
N VAL A 70 0.50 -7.22 4.90
CA VAL A 70 -0.26 -6.82 6.09
C VAL A 70 -1.15 -7.99 6.51
N PRO A 71 -0.96 -8.55 7.73
CA PRO A 71 -1.83 -9.58 8.29
C PRO A 71 -3.22 -9.00 8.64
N PRO A 72 -4.23 -9.85 8.94
CA PRO A 72 -5.61 -9.41 9.12
C PRO A 72 -5.86 -8.67 10.43
#